data_AF-A0A958M821-F1
#
_entry.id   AF-A0A958M821-F1
#
_cell.length_a   1.000
_cell.length_b   1.000
_cell.length_c   1.000
_cell.angle_alpha   90.00
_cell.angle_beta   90.00
_cell.angle_gamma   90.00
#
_symmetry.space_group_name_H-M   'P 1'
#
loop_
_entity.id
_entity.type
_entity.pdbx_description
1 polymer ?
#
loop_
_entity_poly.entity_id
_entity_poly.type
_entity_poly.pdbx_seq_one_letter_code
_entity_poly.pdbx_strand_id
1 'polypeptide(L)'
;MTEGATTYYSNGKLLLTGEYVVLDGALCLALPAAYGQYMSVTGTATGKMVWESLDEKGNVWFRAVFDLGALRESSLRPGLHGAAETTSDRGTSDMLMNILAAARRRNPDFPGAGGFRVTTRLGFPGNWGLGSSSTLINNIACWANVNAYELLWESFSGSGYDIACAQYDRPLTYRLVRKQPVVTPV
;
A
#
# COMPACT_ATOMS: atom_id res chain seq x y z
N MET A 1 27.41 8.44 -2.52
CA MET A 1 26.96 7.38 -3.45
C MET A 1 25.47 7.54 -3.61
N THR A 2 24.97 7.85 -4.81
CA THR A 2 23.52 7.89 -5.06
C THR A 2 23.02 6.44 -5.06
N GLU A 3 22.34 6.04 -3.99
CA GLU A 3 21.71 4.72 -3.91
C GLU A 3 20.72 4.55 -5.06
N GLY A 4 20.76 3.37 -5.70
CA GLY A 4 19.83 3.03 -6.78
C GLY A 4 18.38 3.02 -6.30
N ALA A 5 17.46 3.37 -7.18
CA ALA A 5 16.03 3.29 -6.87
C ALA A 5 15.60 1.82 -6.68
N THR A 6 14.88 1.53 -5.59
CA THR A 6 14.23 0.24 -5.38
C THR A 6 12.80 0.30 -5.89
N THR A 7 12.37 -0.69 -6.67
CA THR A 7 11.05 -0.72 -7.30
C THR A 7 10.23 -1.91 -6.81
N TYR A 8 8.97 -1.65 -6.50
CA TYR A 8 7.94 -2.61 -6.10
C TYR A 8 6.80 -2.58 -7.10
N TYR A 9 6.16 -3.72 -7.30
CA TYR A 9 5.00 -3.86 -8.15
C TYR A 9 3.98 -4.81 -7.52
N SER A 10 2.70 -4.45 -7.63
CA SER A 10 1.58 -5.23 -7.13
C SER A 10 0.49 -5.27 -8.19
N ASN A 11 0.00 -6.47 -8.51
CA ASN A 11 -1.11 -6.64 -9.47
C ASN A 11 -2.42 -6.08 -8.90
N GLY A 12 -3.23 -5.46 -9.75
CA GLY A 12 -4.61 -5.13 -9.38
C GLY A 12 -5.44 -6.40 -9.18
N LYS A 13 -6.69 -6.24 -8.76
CA LYS A 13 -7.66 -7.34 -8.70
C LYS A 13 -8.72 -7.21 -9.78
N LEU A 14 -9.21 -8.35 -10.26
CA LEU A 14 -10.53 -8.44 -10.90
C LEU A 14 -11.46 -9.18 -9.93
N LEU A 15 -12.50 -8.50 -9.45
CA LEU A 15 -13.52 -9.12 -8.62
C LEU A 15 -14.72 -9.48 -9.50
N LEU A 16 -14.97 -10.79 -9.71
CA LEU A 16 -16.11 -11.25 -10.50
C LEU A 16 -17.40 -11.34 -9.66
N THR A 17 -17.36 -11.89 -8.44
CA THR A 17 -18.47 -11.93 -7.46
C THR A 17 -17.94 -12.21 -6.03
N GLY A 18 -18.75 -11.94 -4.99
CA GLY A 18 -18.57 -12.57 -3.67
C GLY A 18 -17.72 -11.86 -2.59
N GLU A 19 -17.44 -10.57 -2.73
CA GLU A 19 -16.57 -9.83 -1.78
C GLU A 19 -16.97 -9.97 -0.30
N TYR A 20 -18.28 -9.95 -0.02
CA TYR A 20 -18.81 -10.05 1.34
C TYR A 20 -18.82 -11.48 1.89
N VAL A 21 -19.04 -12.50 1.06
CA VAL A 21 -19.11 -13.90 1.54
C VAL A 21 -17.73 -14.44 1.92
N VAL A 22 -16.64 -13.83 1.42
CA VAL A 22 -15.27 -14.12 1.88
C VAL A 22 -15.11 -13.83 3.37
N LEU A 23 -15.77 -12.78 3.88
CA LEU A 23 -15.72 -12.42 5.30
C LEU A 23 -16.30 -13.52 6.19
N ASP A 24 -17.26 -14.29 5.67
CA ASP A 24 -17.88 -15.44 6.33
C ASP A 24 -17.12 -16.76 6.09
N GLY A 25 -15.96 -16.70 5.43
CA GLY A 25 -15.12 -17.87 5.16
C GLY A 25 -15.55 -18.69 3.95
N ALA A 26 -16.27 -18.11 2.99
CA ALA A 26 -16.48 -18.76 1.70
C ALA A 26 -15.15 -18.92 0.94
N LEU A 27 -15.05 -19.98 0.14
CA LEU A 27 -13.96 -20.15 -0.82
C LEU A 27 -14.26 -19.30 -2.06
N CYS A 28 -13.31 -18.46 -2.46
CA CYS A 28 -13.46 -17.59 -3.62
C CYS A 28 -12.29 -17.72 -4.58
N LEU A 29 -12.55 -17.44 -5.86
CA LEU A 29 -11.52 -17.34 -6.88
C LEU A 29 -10.97 -15.91 -6.91
N ALA A 30 -9.67 -15.78 -6.70
CA ALA A 30 -8.90 -14.55 -6.80
C ALA A 30 -8.20 -14.48 -8.15
N LEU A 31 -8.49 -13.40 -8.89
CA LEU A 31 -7.98 -13.16 -10.23
C LEU A 31 -7.13 -11.88 -10.22
N PRO A 32 -5.79 -12.01 -10.22
CA PRO A 32 -4.91 -10.88 -10.46
C PRO A 32 -5.22 -10.23 -11.81
N ALA A 33 -5.34 -8.92 -11.83
CA ALA A 33 -5.47 -8.17 -13.07
C ALA A 33 -4.11 -8.07 -13.78
N ALA A 34 -4.13 -7.98 -15.11
CA ALA A 34 -2.91 -7.77 -15.90
C ALA A 34 -2.24 -6.42 -15.63
N TYR A 35 -3.01 -5.43 -15.14
CA TYR A 35 -2.51 -4.12 -14.74
C TYR A 35 -2.41 -4.03 -13.21
N GLY A 36 -1.44 -3.26 -12.74
CA GLY A 36 -1.14 -3.11 -11.32
C GLY A 36 -0.67 -1.70 -10.95
N GLN A 37 0.04 -1.59 -9.84
CA GLN A 37 0.63 -0.34 -9.36
C GLN A 37 2.11 -0.50 -9.10
N TYR A 38 2.90 0.42 -9.67
CA TYR A 38 4.32 0.54 -9.42
C TYR A 38 4.58 1.49 -8.26
N MET A 39 5.63 1.22 -7.48
CA MET A 39 6.19 2.14 -6.49
C MET A 39 7.70 2.12 -6.56
N SER A 40 8.33 3.26 -6.78
CA SER A 40 9.78 3.42 -6.70
C SER A 40 10.17 4.24 -5.47
N VAL A 41 11.24 3.83 -4.81
CA VAL A 41 11.79 4.48 -3.62
C VAL A 41 13.27 4.75 -3.84
N THR A 42 13.67 6.01 -3.65
CA THR A 42 15.07 6.43 -3.73
C THR A 42 15.48 7.12 -2.43
N GLY A 43 16.60 6.68 -1.84
CA GLY A 43 17.19 7.33 -0.68
C GLY A 43 17.64 8.76 -0.98
N THR A 44 17.45 9.65 -0.01
CA THR A 44 17.89 11.06 -0.05
C THR A 44 18.51 11.45 1.30
N ALA A 45 19.16 12.61 1.36
CA ALA A 45 19.83 13.08 2.58
C ALA A 45 19.05 14.18 3.35
N THR A 46 17.77 14.37 3.04
CA THR A 46 17.01 15.56 3.50
C THR A 46 16.33 15.40 4.85
N GLY A 47 16.21 14.18 5.39
CA GLY A 47 15.36 13.92 6.56
C GLY A 47 13.86 13.87 6.25
N LYS A 48 13.47 14.06 4.99
CA LYS A 48 12.09 14.18 4.55
C LYS A 48 11.68 13.07 3.60
N MET A 49 10.40 12.72 3.62
CA MET A 49 9.78 11.86 2.62
C MET A 49 8.99 12.73 1.63
N VAL A 50 9.44 12.78 0.37
CA VAL A 50 8.74 13.44 -0.74
C VAL A 50 7.98 12.37 -1.51
N TRP A 51 6.66 12.46 -1.50
CA TRP A 51 5.77 11.49 -2.13
C TRP A 51 5.08 12.09 -3.36
N GLU A 52 5.06 11.34 -4.46
CA GLU A 52 4.33 11.68 -5.68
C GLU A 52 3.54 10.46 -6.19
N SER A 53 2.28 10.68 -6.56
CA SER A 53 1.44 9.64 -7.17
C SER A 53 1.01 10.05 -8.56
N LEU A 54 1.25 9.15 -9.52
CA LEU A 54 0.97 9.33 -10.93
C LEU A 54 -0.24 8.48 -11.36
N ASP A 55 -1.03 9.01 -12.28
CA ASP A 55 -2.10 8.29 -12.95
C ASP A 55 -1.54 7.37 -14.05
N GLU A 56 -2.41 6.64 -14.76
CA GLU A 56 -2.00 5.74 -15.84
C GLU A 56 -1.30 6.46 -17.00
N LYS A 57 -1.65 7.74 -17.21
CA LYS A 57 -1.09 8.62 -18.23
C LYS A 57 0.23 9.27 -17.80
N GLY A 58 0.63 9.11 -16.53
CA GLY A 58 1.84 9.69 -15.96
C GLY A 58 1.67 11.10 -15.40
N ASN A 59 0.44 11.61 -15.28
CA ASN A 59 0.19 12.90 -14.65
C ASN A 59 0.20 12.77 -13.14
N VAL A 60 0.74 13.77 -12.44
CA VAL A 60 0.69 13.85 -10.97
C VAL A 60 -0.74 14.17 -10.54
N TRP A 61 -1.37 13.27 -9.80
CA TRP A 61 -2.68 13.51 -9.17
C TRP A 61 -2.58 13.77 -7.66
N PHE A 62 -1.46 13.39 -7.03
CA PHE A 62 -1.20 13.66 -5.62
C PHE A 62 0.29 13.88 -5.34
N ARG A 63 0.58 14.83 -4.45
CA ARG A 63 1.93 15.08 -3.93
C ARG A 63 1.87 15.49 -2.46
N ALA A 64 2.78 14.99 -1.65
CA ALA A 64 2.96 15.41 -0.27
C ALA A 64 4.42 15.36 0.18
N VAL A 65 4.75 16.13 1.22
CA VAL A 65 6.05 16.08 1.90
C VAL A 65 5.81 15.86 3.39
N PHE A 66 6.47 14.85 3.94
CA PHE A 66 6.40 14.50 5.35
C PHE A 66 7.79 14.60 5.99
N ASP A 67 7.84 15.14 7.19
CA ASP A 67 9.02 15.02 8.05
C ASP A 67 9.08 13.59 8.64
N LEU A 68 10.26 12.97 8.66
CA LEU A 68 10.38 11.62 9.22
C LEU A 68 10.20 11.59 10.75
N GLY A 69 10.42 12.71 11.44
CA GLY A 69 10.03 12.90 12.83
C GLY A 69 8.51 12.85 13.00
N ALA A 70 7.74 13.52 12.13
CA ALA A 70 6.29 13.46 12.14
C ALA A 70 5.74 12.03 11.88
N LEU A 71 6.42 11.24 11.03
CA LEU A 71 6.12 9.82 10.86
C LEU A 71 6.38 9.01 12.13
N ARG A 72 7.52 9.26 12.81
CA ARG A 72 7.84 8.63 14.09
C ARG A 72 6.78 8.94 15.14
N GLU A 73 6.36 10.20 15.25
CA GLU A 73 5.31 10.61 16.19
C GLU A 73 3.95 9.96 15.87
N SER A 74 3.55 9.97 14.59
CA SER A 74 2.31 9.34 14.12
C SER A 74 2.30 7.82 14.38
N SER A 75 3.46 7.16 14.35
CA SER A 75 3.57 5.73 14.71
C SER A 75 3.33 5.48 16.20
N LEU A 76 3.62 6.43 17.07
CA LEU A 76 3.40 6.34 18.52
C LEU A 76 2.01 6.82 18.94
N ARG A 77 1.39 7.71 18.14
CA ARG A 77 0.07 8.30 18.41
C ARG A 77 -0.83 8.16 17.17
N PRO A 78 -1.50 7.00 17.01
CA PRO A 78 -2.40 6.77 15.88
C PRO A 78 -3.53 7.80 15.83
N GLY A 79 -3.94 8.18 14.61
CA GLY A 79 -5.01 9.17 14.40
C GLY A 79 -4.55 10.63 14.42
N LEU A 80 -3.24 10.88 14.40
CA LEU A 80 -2.72 12.23 14.19
C LEU A 80 -2.97 12.68 12.74
N HIS A 81 -3.70 13.78 12.59
CA HIS A 81 -4.01 14.37 11.29
C HIS A 81 -3.17 15.62 11.03
N GLY A 82 -2.88 15.93 9.76
CA GLY A 82 -2.12 17.12 9.38
C GLY A 82 -0.62 17.01 9.61
N ALA A 83 -0.07 15.80 9.58
CA ALA A 83 1.37 15.56 9.74
C ALA A 83 2.21 15.90 8.49
N ALA A 84 1.56 16.16 7.35
CA ALA A 84 2.24 16.60 6.13
C ALA A 84 2.66 18.07 6.25
N GLU A 85 3.93 18.37 5.95
CA GLU A 85 4.40 19.75 5.83
C GLU A 85 3.74 20.46 4.64
N THR A 86 3.62 19.73 3.53
CA THR A 86 2.92 20.18 2.32
C THR A 86 2.13 19.02 1.74
N THR A 87 0.94 19.31 1.20
CA THR A 87 0.10 18.30 0.55
C THR A 87 -0.81 18.96 -0.48
N SER A 88 -1.07 18.26 -1.59
CA SER A 88 -2.10 18.64 -2.56
C SER A 88 -3.51 18.22 -2.13
N ASP A 89 -3.62 17.23 -1.24
CA ASP A 89 -4.91 16.75 -0.70
C ASP A 89 -4.74 16.22 0.73
N ARG A 90 -5.44 16.84 1.69
CA ARG A 90 -5.26 16.51 3.12
C ARG A 90 -5.75 15.11 3.47
N GLY A 91 -6.89 14.68 2.91
CA GLY A 91 -7.46 13.37 3.20
C GLY A 91 -6.53 12.23 2.76
N THR A 92 -5.99 12.34 1.54
CA THR A 92 -5.03 11.39 0.98
C THR A 92 -3.72 11.40 1.76
N SER A 93 -3.21 12.56 2.17
CA SER A 93 -1.99 12.61 2.98
C SER A 93 -2.17 12.01 4.37
N ASP A 94 -3.31 12.21 5.01
CA ASP A 94 -3.61 11.63 6.32
C ASP A 94 -3.77 10.10 6.22
N MET A 95 -4.45 9.63 5.17
CA MET A 95 -4.57 8.19 4.87
C MET A 95 -3.20 7.55 4.63
N LEU A 96 -2.35 8.17 3.80
CA LEU A 96 -1.00 7.69 3.55
C LEU A 96 -0.14 7.69 4.82
N MET A 97 -0.20 8.74 5.62
CA MET A 97 0.51 8.82 6.91
C MET A 97 0.07 7.70 7.84
N ASN A 98 -1.22 7.40 7.92
CA ASN A 98 -1.73 6.30 8.75
C ASN A 98 -1.16 4.94 8.31
N ILE A 99 -1.07 4.66 7.01
CA ILE A 99 -0.48 3.42 6.49
C ILE A 99 1.01 3.35 6.83
N LEU A 100 1.77 4.43 6.57
CA LEU A 100 3.20 4.48 6.86
C LEU A 100 3.49 4.34 8.36
N ALA A 101 2.68 4.97 9.21
CA ALA A 101 2.77 4.85 10.66
C ALA A 101 2.46 3.42 11.13
N ALA A 102 1.47 2.75 10.54
CA ALA A 102 1.16 1.34 10.80
C ALA A 102 2.32 0.41 10.40
N ALA A 103 2.89 0.62 9.21
CA ALA A 103 4.07 -0.11 8.76
C ALA A 103 5.25 0.07 9.73
N ARG A 104 5.48 1.30 10.22
CA ARG A 104 6.52 1.58 11.22
C ARG A 104 6.25 0.93 12.58
N ARG A 105 4.99 0.82 13.03
CA ARG A 105 4.68 0.09 14.28
C ARG A 105 5.07 -1.39 14.18
N ARG A 106 4.89 -1.98 13.00
CA ARG A 106 5.23 -3.38 12.71
C ARG A 106 6.74 -3.57 12.48
N ASN A 107 7.41 -2.58 11.90
CA ASN A 107 8.86 -2.55 11.76
C ASN A 107 9.41 -1.18 12.22
N PRO A 108 9.88 -1.04 13.48
CA PRO A 108 10.37 0.23 14.02
C PRO A 108 11.57 0.84 13.28
N ASP A 109 12.30 0.05 12.51
CA ASP A 109 13.40 0.52 11.68
C ASP A 109 12.91 1.19 10.40
N PHE A 110 11.70 0.89 9.92
CA PHE A 110 11.10 1.49 8.72
C PHE A 110 10.80 2.99 8.89
N PRO A 111 11.09 3.87 7.90
CA PRO A 111 11.69 3.58 6.60
C PRO A 111 13.24 3.58 6.60
N GLY A 112 13.86 3.81 7.76
CA GLY A 112 15.30 3.93 7.94
C GLY A 112 15.70 5.34 8.41
N ALA A 113 16.98 5.64 8.31
CA ALA A 113 17.52 6.98 8.47
C ALA A 113 17.63 7.71 7.12
N GLY A 114 17.78 9.04 7.14
CA GLY A 114 17.91 9.85 5.93
C GLY A 114 16.57 10.43 5.47
N GLY A 115 16.38 10.58 4.18
CA GLY A 115 15.12 10.98 3.54
C GLY A 115 14.79 10.06 2.38
N PHE A 116 13.61 10.21 1.78
CA PHE A 116 13.13 9.33 0.72
C PHE A 116 12.38 10.12 -0.34
N ARG A 117 12.56 9.77 -1.61
CA ARG A 117 11.65 10.13 -2.69
C ARG A 117 10.88 8.88 -3.06
N VAL A 118 9.56 8.96 -2.98
CA VAL A 118 8.66 7.87 -3.32
C VAL A 118 7.78 8.30 -4.48
N THR A 119 7.75 7.52 -5.55
CA THR A 119 6.86 7.75 -6.69
C THR A 119 6.02 6.51 -6.92
N THR A 120 4.70 6.68 -6.96
CA THR A 120 3.78 5.60 -7.38
C THR A 120 3.20 5.89 -8.75
N ARG A 121 2.86 4.83 -9.49
CA ARG A 121 2.17 4.95 -10.77
C ARG A 121 1.15 3.83 -10.92
N LEU A 122 -0.10 4.20 -11.17
CA LEU A 122 -1.14 3.25 -11.55
C LEU A 122 -0.95 2.79 -12.99
N GLY A 123 -1.19 1.52 -13.26
CA GLY A 123 -1.24 0.95 -14.60
C GLY A 123 -2.64 0.99 -15.23
N PHE A 124 -3.63 1.55 -14.52
CA PHE A 124 -5.04 1.58 -14.91
C PHE A 124 -5.73 2.85 -14.37
N PRO A 125 -6.84 3.29 -14.98
CA PRO A 125 -7.62 4.41 -14.45
C PRO A 125 -8.14 4.12 -13.04
N GLY A 126 -7.88 5.03 -12.10
CA GLY A 126 -8.18 4.81 -10.67
C GLY A 126 -9.65 4.51 -10.35
N ASN A 127 -10.59 4.87 -11.23
CA ASN A 127 -12.02 4.62 -11.08
C ASN A 127 -12.47 3.22 -11.55
N TRP A 128 -11.56 2.36 -12.03
CA TRP A 128 -11.92 1.00 -12.49
C TRP A 128 -12.15 -0.01 -11.37
N GLY A 129 -11.94 0.37 -10.10
CA GLY A 129 -12.18 -0.53 -8.97
C GLY A 129 -11.22 -1.72 -8.89
N LEU A 130 -10.08 -1.68 -9.57
CA LEU A 130 -9.08 -2.76 -9.59
C LEU A 130 -8.19 -2.83 -8.32
N GLY A 131 -8.61 -2.19 -7.23
CA GLY A 131 -7.95 -2.30 -5.93
C GLY A 131 -6.68 -1.47 -5.75
N SER A 132 -6.70 -0.19 -6.15
CA SER A 132 -5.55 0.73 -5.99
C SER A 132 -5.06 0.88 -4.53
N SER A 133 -5.97 0.86 -3.55
CA SER A 133 -5.59 0.90 -2.13
C SER A 133 -4.81 -0.35 -1.72
N SER A 134 -5.27 -1.52 -2.17
CA SER A 134 -4.70 -2.83 -1.81
C SER A 134 -3.32 -3.02 -2.44
N THR A 135 -3.13 -2.57 -3.67
CA THR A 135 -1.82 -2.57 -4.34
C THR A 135 -0.83 -1.61 -3.68
N LEU A 136 -1.29 -0.44 -3.24
CA LEU A 136 -0.47 0.49 -2.46
C LEU A 136 -0.03 -0.11 -1.13
N ILE A 137 -0.96 -0.71 -0.37
CA ILE A 137 -0.66 -1.36 0.91
C ILE A 137 0.35 -2.48 0.72
N ASN A 138 0.18 -3.33 -0.30
CA ASN A 138 1.12 -4.42 -0.54
C ASN A 138 2.52 -3.90 -0.91
N ASN A 139 2.62 -2.87 -1.77
CA ASN A 139 3.90 -2.23 -2.08
C ASN A 139 4.58 -1.64 -0.84
N ILE A 140 3.83 -0.95 0.03
CA ILE A 140 4.37 -0.41 1.29
C ILE A 140 4.77 -1.53 2.24
N ALA A 141 3.99 -2.62 2.33
CA ALA A 141 4.32 -3.77 3.16
C ALA A 141 5.63 -4.44 2.71
N CYS A 142 5.83 -4.59 1.39
CA CYS A 142 7.09 -5.07 0.82
C CYS A 142 8.25 -4.13 1.17
N TRP A 143 8.06 -2.82 1.03
CA TRP A 143 9.11 -1.85 1.38
C TRP A 143 9.45 -1.85 2.88
N ALA A 144 8.45 -1.96 3.74
CA ALA A 144 8.64 -2.03 5.18
C ALA A 144 9.05 -3.42 5.68
N ASN A 145 9.08 -4.44 4.81
CA ASN A 145 9.31 -5.84 5.17
C ASN A 145 8.36 -6.32 6.29
N VAL A 146 7.06 -6.08 6.11
CA VAL A 146 6.00 -6.47 7.06
C VAL A 146 4.91 -7.29 6.36
N ASN A 147 4.06 -7.96 7.13
CA ASN A 147 2.93 -8.71 6.58
C ASN A 147 1.85 -7.76 6.02
N ALA A 148 1.54 -7.88 4.73
CA ALA A 148 0.57 -7.02 4.04
C ALA A 148 -0.88 -7.18 4.52
N TYR A 149 -1.29 -8.38 4.96
CA TYR A 149 -2.62 -8.61 5.53
C TYR A 149 -2.76 -7.91 6.89
N GLU A 150 -1.73 -7.99 7.73
CA GLU A 150 -1.71 -7.28 9.02
C GLU A 150 -1.71 -5.77 8.81
N LEU A 151 -0.91 -5.27 7.85
CA LEU A 151 -0.88 -3.85 7.51
C LEU A 151 -2.23 -3.36 6.98
N LEU A 152 -2.89 -4.15 6.13
CA LEU A 152 -4.25 -3.88 5.66
C LEU A 152 -5.20 -3.73 6.83
N TRP A 153 -5.27 -4.71 7.73
CA TRP A 153 -6.25 -4.72 8.83
C TRP A 153 -5.98 -3.69 9.92
N GLU A 154 -4.75 -3.21 10.05
CA GLU A 154 -4.45 -2.04 10.91
C GLU A 154 -4.82 -0.71 10.28
N SER A 155 -4.84 -0.62 8.95
CA SER A 155 -5.06 0.64 8.23
C SER A 155 -6.49 0.79 7.72
N PHE A 156 -7.16 -0.33 7.40
CA PHE A 156 -8.46 -0.41 6.77
C PHE A 156 -9.26 -1.64 7.23
N SER A 157 -10.56 -1.65 6.95
CA SER A 157 -11.38 -2.85 6.96
C SER A 157 -11.31 -3.55 5.60
N GLY A 158 -11.24 -4.88 5.59
CA GLY A 158 -11.20 -5.64 4.33
C GLY A 158 -11.02 -7.13 4.55
N SER A 159 -11.42 -7.93 3.55
CA SER A 159 -11.33 -9.39 3.61
C SER A 159 -9.91 -9.93 3.40
N GLY A 160 -8.98 -9.10 2.90
CA GLY A 160 -7.63 -9.50 2.51
C GLY A 160 -7.54 -10.15 1.12
N TYR A 161 -8.67 -10.41 0.46
CA TYR A 161 -8.70 -10.98 -0.90
C TYR A 161 -7.80 -10.21 -1.88
N ASP A 162 -7.87 -8.88 -1.84
CA ASP A 162 -7.14 -8.01 -2.75
C ASP A 162 -5.62 -8.09 -2.56
N ILE A 163 -5.16 -8.34 -1.33
CA ILE A 163 -3.74 -8.57 -1.03
C ILE A 163 -3.28 -9.88 -1.65
N ALA A 164 -4.14 -10.92 -1.66
CA ALA A 164 -3.84 -12.14 -2.37
C ALA A 164 -3.69 -11.90 -3.88
N CYS A 165 -4.57 -11.10 -4.50
CA CYS A 165 -4.41 -10.72 -5.90
C CYS A 165 -3.13 -9.90 -6.16
N ALA A 166 -2.76 -9.01 -5.23
CA ALA A 166 -1.56 -8.17 -5.35
C ALA A 166 -0.24 -8.95 -5.31
N GLN A 167 -0.20 -10.07 -4.59
CA GLN A 167 1.00 -10.87 -4.35
C GLN A 167 1.26 -11.96 -5.39
N TYR A 168 0.25 -12.32 -6.19
CA TYR A 168 0.33 -13.43 -7.13
C TYR A 168 0.06 -12.96 -8.57
N ASP A 169 0.63 -13.67 -9.53
CA ASP A 169 0.54 -13.40 -10.97
C ASP A 169 -0.40 -14.34 -11.72
N ARG A 170 -1.04 -15.27 -10.99
CA ARG A 170 -1.92 -16.30 -11.54
C ARG A 170 -3.19 -16.45 -10.70
N PRO A 171 -4.27 -17.02 -11.28
CA PRO A 171 -5.47 -17.36 -10.52
C PRO A 171 -5.16 -18.19 -9.27
N LEU A 172 -5.84 -17.87 -8.18
CA LEU A 172 -5.71 -18.55 -6.90
C LEU A 172 -7.07 -18.71 -6.23
N THR A 173 -7.20 -19.67 -5.35
CA THR A 173 -8.33 -19.73 -4.41
C THR A 173 -7.95 -19.07 -3.10
N TYR A 174 -8.89 -18.32 -2.54
CA TYR A 174 -8.75 -17.58 -1.30
C TYR A 174 -9.90 -17.89 -0.35
N ARG A 175 -9.59 -18.04 0.94
CA ARG A 175 -10.59 -18.14 2.01
C ARG A 175 -10.02 -17.63 3.33
N LEU A 176 -10.88 -17.09 4.19
CA LEU A 176 -10.56 -16.86 5.60
C LEU A 176 -10.90 -18.09 6.44
N VAL A 177 -9.91 -18.70 7.08
CA VAL A 177 -10.10 -19.77 8.07
C VAL A 177 -9.65 -19.25 9.42
N ARG A 178 -10.59 -19.14 10.38
CA ARG A 178 -10.33 -18.53 11.71
C ARG A 178 -9.67 -17.14 11.60
N LYS A 179 -10.14 -16.32 10.66
CA LYS A 179 -9.60 -14.98 10.30
C LYS A 179 -8.16 -14.98 9.76
N GLN A 180 -7.60 -16.13 9.42
CA GLN A 180 -6.33 -16.21 8.73
C GLN A 180 -6.53 -16.47 7.23
N PRO A 181 -5.74 -15.81 6.36
CA PRO A 181 -5.85 -15.99 4.93
C PRO A 181 -5.28 -17.36 4.54
N VAL A 182 -6.05 -18.13 3.79
CA VAL A 182 -5.59 -19.37 3.15
C VAL A 182 -5.63 -19.16 1.65
N VAL A 183 -4.44 -19.19 1.03
CA VAL A 183 -4.22 -18.98 -0.40
C VAL A 183 -3.71 -20.28 -1.03
N THR A 184 -4.36 -20.74 -2.10
CA THR A 184 -3.89 -21.89 -2.89
C THR A 184 -3.89 -21.52 -4.38
N PRO A 185 -2.73 -21.51 -5.06
CA PRO A 185 -2.68 -21.32 -6.51
C PRO A 185 -3.51 -22.37 -7.25
N VAL A 186 -4.14 -21.97 -8.37
CA VAL A 186 -4.88 -22.87 -9.28
C VAL A 186 -3.98 -23.33 -10.42
#